data_AF-A0A7S2KWQ9-F1
#
_entry.id   AF-A0A7S2KWQ9-F1
#
_cell.length_a   1.000
_cell.length_b   1.000
_cell.length_c   1.000
_cell.angle_alpha   90.00
_cell.angle_beta   90.00
_cell.angle_gamma   90.00
#
_symmetry.space_group_name_H-M   'P 1'
#
loop_
_entity.id
_entity.type
_entity.pdbx_description
1 polymer ?
#
loop_
_entity_poly.entity_id
_entity_poly.type
_entity_poly.pdbx_seq_one_letter_code
_entity_poly.pdbx_strand_id
1 'polypeptide(L)'
;SGKLGGWVNSQRVQYRLLLNGRQSSMTDQRIQKLTSLGFQWSLRVSNEDLWKNMFDELKSYKAKHGHCNVPQLSGKLGNWVRNQRQRYRQAQEGKQSSITDERVGKLSQ
;
A
#
# COMPACT_ATOMS: atom_id res chain seq x y z
N SER A 1 24.98 7.82 -11.09
CA SER A 1 23.67 8.04 -11.76
C SER A 1 23.70 9.34 -12.55
N GLY A 2 23.47 9.30 -13.86
CA GLY A 2 23.58 10.46 -14.76
C GLY A 2 22.34 11.36 -14.79
N LYS A 3 22.40 12.43 -15.61
CA LYS A 3 21.36 13.48 -15.76
C LYS A 3 19.95 12.90 -15.98
N LEU A 4 19.82 11.81 -16.73
CA LEU A 4 18.54 11.14 -16.97
C LEU A 4 17.92 10.54 -15.70
N GLY A 5 18.72 9.91 -14.84
CA GLY A 5 18.23 9.29 -13.60
C GLY A 5 17.65 10.33 -12.64
N GLY A 6 18.32 11.48 -12.52
CA GLY A 6 17.80 12.62 -11.76
C GLY A 6 16.49 13.14 -12.33
N TRP A 7 16.41 13.32 -13.65
CA TRP A 7 15.19 13.77 -14.32
C TRP A 7 14.00 12.80 -14.15
N VAL A 8 14.22 11.50 -14.30
CA VAL A 8 13.20 10.45 -14.07
C VAL A 8 12.68 10.51 -12.64
N ASN A 9 13.58 10.65 -11.66
CA ASN A 9 13.19 10.77 -10.26
C ASN A 9 12.34 12.02 -10.01
N SER A 10 12.70 13.15 -10.61
CA SER A 10 11.92 14.38 -10.55
C SER A 10 10.50 14.19 -11.11
N GLN A 11 10.33 13.50 -12.24
CA GLN A 11 8.99 13.23 -12.78
C GLN A 11 8.13 12.42 -11.80
N ARG A 12 8.71 11.38 -11.19
CA ARG A 12 8.00 10.54 -10.19
C ARG A 12 7.62 11.32 -8.93
N VAL A 13 8.49 12.19 -8.44
CA VAL A 13 8.22 13.05 -7.29
C VAL A 13 7.08 14.03 -7.60
N GLN A 14 7.15 14.72 -8.73
CA GLN A 14 6.12 15.69 -9.12
C GLN A 14 4.76 15.01 -9.34
N TYR A 15 4.74 13.83 -9.96
CA TYR A 15 3.50 13.05 -10.12
C TYR A 15 2.91 12.62 -8.76
N ARG A 16 3.75 12.19 -7.81
CA ARG A 16 3.29 11.86 -6.46
C ARG A 16 2.74 13.07 -5.71
N LEU A 17 3.36 14.24 -5.85
CA LEU A 17 2.83 15.47 -5.26
C LEU A 17 1.43 15.77 -5.80
N LEU A 18 1.25 15.65 -7.12
CA LEU A 18 -0.05 15.84 -7.77
C LEU A 18 -1.11 14.88 -7.22
N LEU A 19 -0.82 13.57 -7.15
CA LEU A 19 -1.76 12.57 -6.62
C LEU A 19 -2.14 12.80 -5.15
N ASN A 20 -1.23 13.38 -4.37
CA ASN A 20 -1.48 13.71 -2.97
C ASN A 20 -2.12 15.10 -2.78
N GLY A 21 -2.59 15.75 -3.85
CA GLY A 21 -3.20 17.08 -3.80
C GLY A 21 -2.23 18.20 -3.41
N ARG A 22 -0.92 17.99 -3.54
CA ARG A 22 0.12 18.99 -3.25
C ARG A 22 0.52 19.74 -4.52
N GLN A 23 1.10 20.93 -4.33
CA GLN A 23 1.64 21.72 -5.44
C GLN A 23 2.65 20.90 -6.24
N SER A 24 2.43 20.86 -7.56
CA SER A 24 3.21 20.09 -8.51
C SER A 24 3.34 20.88 -9.81
N SER A 25 4.48 20.73 -10.48
CA SER A 25 4.71 21.23 -11.85
C SER A 25 4.29 20.22 -12.93
N MET A 26 3.65 19.11 -12.52
CA MET A 26 3.16 18.10 -13.43
C MET A 26 1.90 18.59 -14.14
N THR A 27 1.86 18.46 -15.48
CA THR A 27 0.69 18.79 -16.30
C THR A 27 0.08 17.52 -16.87
N ASP A 28 -1.23 17.55 -17.17
CA ASP A 28 -1.93 16.42 -17.77
C ASP A 28 -1.30 15.96 -19.08
N GLN A 29 -0.89 16.92 -19.92
CA GLN A 29 -0.21 16.62 -21.18
C GLN A 29 1.12 15.88 -20.96
N ARG A 30 1.89 16.24 -19.92
CA ARG A 30 3.14 15.54 -19.59
C ARG A 30 2.85 14.13 -19.07
N ILE A 31 1.81 13.97 -18.26
CA ILE A 31 1.39 12.65 -17.75
C ILE A 31 1.00 11.74 -18.90
N GLN A 32 0.17 12.23 -19.82
CA GLN A 32 -0.29 11.48 -20.98
C GLN A 32 0.88 11.02 -21.85
N LYS A 33 1.79 11.91 -22.23
CA LYS A 33 2.98 11.59 -23.06
C LYS A 33 3.88 10.55 -22.41
N LEU A 34 4.12 10.65 -21.10
CA LEU A 34 4.95 9.68 -20.39
C LEU A 34 4.24 8.34 -20.25
N THR A 35 2.95 8.35 -19.93
CA THR A 35 2.15 7.13 -19.80
C THR A 35 2.03 6.39 -21.13
N SER A 36 1.88 7.09 -22.26
CA SER A 36 1.84 6.47 -23.59
C SER A 36 3.17 5.80 -23.98
N LEU A 37 4.27 6.18 -23.36
CA LEU A 37 5.58 5.53 -23.51
C LEU A 37 5.78 4.35 -22.52
N GLY A 38 4.76 3.99 -21.74
CA GLY A 38 4.84 2.96 -20.71
C GLY A 38 5.65 3.38 -19.48
N PHE A 39 5.81 4.69 -19.25
CA PHE A 39 6.62 5.21 -18.14
C PHE A 39 6.09 4.74 -16.78
N GLN A 40 6.93 4.02 -16.05
CA GLN A 40 6.60 3.52 -14.71
C GLN A 40 6.74 4.64 -13.67
N TRP A 41 5.60 5.20 -13.27
CA TRP A 41 5.49 6.29 -12.28
C TRP A 41 5.91 5.88 -10.87
N SER A 42 5.74 4.61 -10.52
CA SER A 42 6.27 4.04 -9.29
C SER A 42 7.04 2.77 -9.62
N LEU A 43 8.27 2.67 -9.09
CA LEU A 43 9.02 1.40 -9.07
C LEU A 43 8.77 0.60 -7.80
N ARG A 44 8.00 1.16 -6.86
CA ARG A 44 7.70 0.52 -5.58
C ARG A 44 6.21 0.24 -5.51
N VAL A 45 5.85 -0.96 -5.09
CA VAL A 45 4.48 -1.30 -4.71
C VAL A 45 4.06 -0.36 -3.57
N SER A 46 2.90 0.29 -3.68
CA SER A 46 2.46 1.20 -2.64
C SER A 46 2.13 0.43 -1.35
N ASN A 47 2.15 1.10 -0.20
CA ASN A 47 1.72 0.48 1.05
C ASN A 47 0.25 0.05 1.01
N GLU A 48 -0.57 0.71 0.18
CA GLU A 48 -1.96 0.35 -0.03
C GLU A 48 -2.08 -0.93 -0.86
N ASP A 49 -1.35 -1.04 -1.96
CA ASP A 49 -1.29 -2.25 -2.79
C ASP A 49 -0.76 -3.45 -1.99
N LEU A 50 0.27 -3.24 -1.16
CA LEU A 50 0.78 -4.28 -0.26
C LEU A 50 -0.30 -4.72 0.74
N TRP A 51 -1.05 -3.78 1.32
CA TRP A 51 -2.13 -4.11 2.24
C TRP A 51 -3.23 -4.89 1.54
N LYS A 52 -3.66 -4.44 0.35
CA LYS A 52 -4.67 -5.12 -0.47
C LYS A 52 -4.26 -6.55 -0.83
N ASN A 53 -3.02 -6.75 -1.29
CA ASN A 53 -2.52 -8.07 -1.63
C ASN A 53 -2.54 -9.03 -0.44
N MET A 54 -2.10 -8.57 0.74
CA MET A 54 -2.13 -9.40 1.95
C MET A 54 -3.56 -9.68 2.44
N PHE A 55 -4.47 -8.71 2.26
CA PHE A 55 -5.88 -8.90 2.57
C PHE A 55 -6.55 -9.92 1.64
N ASP A 56 -6.22 -9.89 0.35
CA ASP A 56 -6.69 -10.88 -0.63
C ASP A 56 -6.14 -12.29 -0.33
N GLU A 57 -4.89 -12.38 0.13
CA GLU A 57 -4.30 -13.63 0.61
C GLU A 57 -5.01 -14.15 1.86
N LEU A 58 -5.36 -13.27 2.81
CA LEU A 58 -6.15 -13.64 4.00
C LEU A 58 -7.55 -14.13 3.63
N LYS A 59 -8.24 -13.49 2.68
CA LYS A 59 -9.55 -13.95 2.18
C LYS A 59 -9.44 -15.35 1.58
N SER A 60 -8.39 -15.59 0.79
CA SER A 60 -8.12 -16.91 0.22
C SER A 60 -7.87 -17.96 1.30
N TYR A 61 -7.12 -17.60 2.35
CA TYR A 61 -6.91 -18.46 3.51
C TYR A 61 -8.24 -18.78 4.23
N LYS A 62 -9.08 -17.76 4.50
CA LYS A 62 -10.40 -17.95 5.12
C LYS A 62 -11.29 -18.86 4.28
N ALA A 63 -11.33 -18.68 2.97
CA ALA A 63 -12.10 -19.54 2.07
C ALA A 63 -11.65 -21.01 2.12
N LYS A 64 -10.34 -21.26 2.27
CA LYS A 64 -9.77 -22.61 2.35
C LYS A 64 -9.95 -23.27 3.72
N HIS A 65 -9.85 -22.51 4.81
CA HIS A 65 -9.77 -23.03 6.17
C HIS A 65 -11.02 -22.76 7.02
N GLY A 66 -11.96 -21.96 6.53
CA GLY A 66 -13.16 -21.51 7.25
C GLY A 66 -12.92 -20.41 8.30
N HIS A 67 -11.66 -20.03 8.54
CA HIS A 67 -11.29 -19.05 9.58
C HIS A 67 -10.06 -18.23 9.23
N CYS A 68 -9.85 -17.11 9.94
CA CYS A 68 -8.67 -16.25 9.83
C CYS A 68 -7.58 -16.55 10.88
N ASN A 69 -7.58 -17.73 11.49
CA ASN A 69 -6.57 -18.16 12.47
C ASN A 69 -5.27 -18.61 11.80
N VAL A 70 -4.63 -17.69 11.08
CA VAL A 70 -3.35 -17.94 10.40
C VAL A 70 -2.24 -18.13 11.45
N PRO A 71 -1.54 -19.27 11.46
CA PRO A 71 -0.38 -19.48 12.32
C PRO A 71 0.72 -18.44 12.04
N GLN A 72 1.40 -17.96 13.09
CA GLN A 72 2.47 -16.96 12.93
C GLN A 72 3.61 -17.46 12.03
N LEU A 73 3.88 -18.76 12.04
CA LEU A 73 4.93 -19.40 11.24
C LEU A 73 4.57 -19.56 9.76
N SER A 74 3.36 -19.18 9.34
CA SER A 74 2.93 -19.19 7.92
C SER A 74 3.52 -18.03 7.11
N GLY A 75 4.80 -17.72 7.33
CA GLY A 75 5.58 -16.75 6.57
C GLY A 75 5.02 -15.33 6.62
N LYS A 76 4.89 -14.71 5.45
CA LYS A 76 4.49 -13.29 5.31
C LYS A 76 3.07 -13.05 5.83
N LEU A 77 2.13 -13.93 5.51
CA LEU A 77 0.74 -13.80 5.94
C LEU A 77 0.61 -13.91 7.46
N GLY A 78 1.26 -14.89 8.08
CA GLY A 78 1.24 -15.06 9.55
C GLY A 78 1.77 -13.82 10.28
N ASN A 79 2.92 -13.30 9.83
CA ASN A 79 3.48 -12.06 10.38
C ASN A 79 2.57 -10.84 10.15
N TRP A 80 1.98 -10.73 8.96
CA TRP A 80 1.09 -9.62 8.63
C TRP A 80 -0.18 -9.62 9.49
N VAL A 81 -0.83 -10.78 9.66
CA VAL A 81 -2.02 -10.93 10.52
C VAL A 81 -1.69 -10.57 11.97
N ARG A 82 -0.55 -11.05 12.50
CA ARG A 82 -0.09 -10.68 13.85
C ARG A 82 0.06 -9.17 14.01
N ASN A 83 0.67 -8.51 13.03
CA ASN A 83 0.86 -7.06 13.05
C ASN A 83 -0.47 -6.31 12.98
N GLN A 84 -1.46 -6.77 12.20
CA GLN A 84 -2.79 -6.15 12.17
C GLN A 84 -3.48 -6.26 13.54
N ARG A 85 -3.43 -7.43 14.19
CA ARG A 85 -3.99 -7.64 15.54
C ARG A 85 -3.34 -6.72 16.57
N GLN A 86 -2.02 -6.56 16.52
CA GLN A 86 -1.29 -5.65 17.41
C GLN A 86 -1.72 -4.19 17.20
N ARG A 87 -1.81 -3.74 15.95
CA ARG A 87 -2.22 -2.36 15.62
C ARG A 87 -3.65 -2.07 16.03
N TYR A 88 -4.55 -3.04 15.85
CA TYR A 88 -5.93 -2.93 16.32
C TYR A 88 -5.98 -2.80 17.85
N ARG A 89 -5.26 -3.65 18.58
CA ARG A 89 -5.15 -3.56 20.04
C ARG A 89 -4.62 -2.20 20.51
N GLN A 90 -3.56 -1.70 19.88
CA GLN A 90 -3.02 -0.37 20.19
C GLN A 90 -4.07 0.73 19.98
N ALA A 91 -4.84 0.67 18.89
CA ALA A 91 -5.91 1.63 18.64
C ALA A 91 -7.02 1.56 19.72
N GLN A 92 -7.40 0.36 20.16
CA GLN A 92 -8.39 0.17 21.24
C GLN A 92 -7.88 0.65 22.60
N GLU A 93 -6.57 0.58 22.84
CA GLU A 93 -5.91 1.10 24.05
C GLU A 93 -5.63 2.62 23.99
N GLY A 94 -6.12 3.32 22.96
CA GLY A 94 -5.90 4.76 22.76
C GLY A 94 -4.45 5.13 22.41
N LYS A 95 -3.61 4.16 22.04
CA LYS A 95 -2.22 4.37 21.63
C LYS A 95 -2.15 4.76 20.16
N GLN A 96 -1.06 5.42 19.78
CA GLN A 96 -0.79 5.73 18.38
C GLN A 96 -0.75 4.43 17.56
N SER A 97 -1.63 4.34 16.57
CA SER A 97 -1.73 3.21 15.65
C SER A 97 -1.91 3.72 14.22
N SER A 98 -1.47 2.92 13.24
CA SER A 98 -1.57 3.22 11.80
C SER A 98 -2.68 2.43 11.10
N ILE A 99 -3.47 1.66 11.85
CA ILE A 99 -4.65 1.00 11.29
C ILE A 99 -5.77 2.04 11.16
N THR A 100 -6.39 2.11 9.99
CA THR A 100 -7.53 3.00 9.72
C THR A 100 -8.83 2.29 10.07
N ASP A 101 -9.89 3.04 10.34
CA ASP A 101 -11.22 2.47 10.62
C ASP A 101 -11.73 1.60 9.45
N GLU A 102 -11.45 2.01 8.21
CA GLU A 102 -11.75 1.20 7.02
C GLU A 102 -11.08 -0.18 7.07
N ARG A 103 -9.80 -0.23 7.47
CA ARG A 103 -9.05 -1.50 7.57
C ARG A 103 -9.53 -2.35 8.73
N VAL A 104 -9.92 -1.73 9.85
CA VAL A 104 -10.59 -2.43 10.96
C VAL A 104 -11.87 -3.07 10.46
N GLY A 105 -12.74 -2.30 9.80
CA GLY A 105 -14.00 -2.80 9.25
C GLY A 105 -13.82 -4.01 8.32
N LYS A 106 -12.82 -3.97 7.43
CA LYS A 106 -12.50 -5.09 6.53
C LYS A 106 -11.97 -6.34 7.26
N LEU A 107 -11.25 -6.18 8.37
CA LEU A 107 -10.64 -7.28 9.12
C LEU A 107 -11.58 -7.93 10.15
N SER A 108 -12.68 -7.27 10.49
CA SER A 108 -13.68 -7.74 11.45
C SER A 108 -14.81 -8.59 10.82
N GLN A 109 -14.77 -8.85 9.50
CA GLN A 109 -15.77 -9.63 8.75
C GLN A 109 -15.37 -11.09 8.56
#